data_AF-A0A369RJW0-F1
#
_entry.id   AF-A0A369RJW0-F1
#
_cell.length_a   1.000
_cell.length_b   1.000
_cell.length_c   1.000
_cell.angle_alpha   90.00
_cell.angle_beta   90.00
_cell.angle_gamma   90.00
#
_symmetry.space_group_name_H-M   'P 1'
#
loop_
_entity.id
_entity.type
_entity.pdbx_description
1 polymer ?
#
loop_
_entity_poly.entity_id
_entity_poly.type
_entity_poly.pdbx_seq_one_letter_code
_entity_poly.pdbx_strand_id
1 'polypeptide(L)'
;MQRFFLRALGGIYTIIEPRTKTNFNPLQLDDTPDNRTFLMEWIKSLISVYNDKFASEDIARINDAIEGNFKLEKEKRFLRNLVPFLGLAGPDTLAGAISMWHDNGSHAAIFDNKEDLLDFSKARVFGFEMASLLKDPVALGPVLIYLFHRISISLDGTPSIIVLDEAWALIDNPVFAPKIKDWLKVLRKLNAFVIFATQSVEDASKSAISDTLVQQTATQIFLPNLKATSVYRDVFMLTEREYILIKHTDPSTRFFLVKQGVNAVVARIDLKDLDDVVNVLSGRAESVLLLRDILKEVGDNPKVWLPVFYQKVKNV
;
A
#
# COMPACT_ATOMS: atom_id res chain seq x y z
N MET A 1 3.34 0.26 15.60
CA MET A 1 3.25 -1.21 15.77
C MET A 1 3.91 -1.94 14.59
N GLN A 2 3.41 -1.80 13.36
CA GLN A 2 3.91 -2.52 12.18
C GLN A 2 5.38 -2.27 11.83
N ARG A 3 5.89 -1.05 12.00
CA ARG A 3 7.30 -0.71 11.72
C ARG A 3 8.29 -1.64 12.44
N PHE A 4 8.04 -1.98 13.70
CA PHE A 4 8.97 -2.78 14.50
C PHE A 4 8.92 -4.26 14.13
N PHE A 5 7.71 -4.77 13.86
CA PHE A 5 7.54 -6.11 13.31
C PHE A 5 8.27 -6.26 11.96
N LEU A 6 8.09 -5.30 11.05
CA LEU A 6 8.75 -5.33 9.73
C LEU A 6 10.27 -5.27 9.87
N ARG A 7 10.79 -4.44 10.79
CA ARG A 7 12.22 -4.40 11.11
C ARG A 7 12.72 -5.71 11.70
N ALA A 8 11.94 -6.38 12.55
CA ALA A 8 12.31 -7.69 13.11
C ALA A 8 12.47 -8.74 12.00
N LEU A 9 11.69 -8.64 10.92
CA LEU A 9 11.81 -9.47 9.73
C LEU A 9 12.94 -9.05 8.78
N GLY A 10 13.73 -8.03 9.12
CA GLY A 10 14.74 -7.44 8.22
C GLY A 10 14.11 -6.72 7.01
N GLY A 11 12.85 -6.32 7.13
CA GLY A 11 12.11 -5.62 6.09
C GLY A 11 12.45 -4.14 6.00
N ILE A 12 12.12 -3.56 4.85
CA ILE A 12 12.25 -2.13 4.58
C ILE A 12 10.93 -1.43 4.91
N TYR A 13 11.01 -0.34 5.65
CA TYR A 13 9.84 0.45 6.04
C TYR A 13 9.96 1.87 5.48
N THR A 14 9.00 2.25 4.65
CA THR A 14 8.95 3.56 4.00
C THR A 14 7.74 4.33 4.49
N ILE A 15 7.96 5.56 4.94
CA ILE A 15 6.88 6.48 5.32
C ILE A 15 6.56 7.34 4.11
N ILE A 16 5.30 7.37 3.71
CA ILE A 16 4.85 8.16 2.56
C ILE A 16 4.06 9.37 3.06
N GLU A 17 4.71 10.52 2.96
CA GLU A 17 4.17 11.81 3.37
C GLU A 17 4.26 12.78 2.19
N PRO A 18 3.16 13.43 1.78
CA PRO A 18 3.13 14.29 0.59
C PRO A 18 4.17 15.44 0.56
N ARG A 19 4.64 15.87 1.74
CA ARG A 19 5.55 17.01 1.90
C ARG A 19 6.96 16.61 2.33
N THR A 20 7.22 15.32 2.46
CA THR A 20 8.52 14.78 2.87
C THR A 20 9.11 14.01 1.69
N LYS A 21 10.45 14.06 1.56
CA LYS A 21 11.14 13.40 0.46
C LYS A 21 10.91 11.89 0.50
N THR A 22 10.16 11.35 -0.46
CA THR A 22 9.88 9.90 -0.57
C THR A 22 10.98 9.16 -1.35
N ASN A 23 11.73 9.88 -2.19
CA ASN A 23 12.66 9.32 -3.17
C ASN A 23 12.01 8.40 -4.21
N PHE A 24 10.72 8.60 -4.49
CA PHE A 24 10.09 7.96 -5.64
C PHE A 24 10.44 8.76 -6.90
N ASN A 25 10.79 8.06 -7.97
CA ASN A 25 10.95 8.66 -9.28
C ASN A 25 10.59 7.65 -10.39
N PRO A 26 9.34 7.68 -10.87
CA PRO A 26 8.89 6.77 -11.93
C PRO A 26 9.63 6.95 -13.25
N LEU A 27 10.26 8.10 -13.50
CA LEU A 27 10.99 8.39 -14.74
C LEU A 27 12.35 7.65 -14.84
N GLN A 28 12.81 7.04 -13.74
CA GLN A 28 14.00 6.20 -13.69
C GLN A 28 13.78 4.76 -14.18
N LEU A 29 12.54 4.38 -14.46
CA LEU A 29 12.22 3.06 -15.01
C LEU A 29 12.96 2.81 -16.32
N ASP A 30 13.12 1.53 -16.66
CA ASP A 30 13.72 1.12 -17.92
C ASP A 30 12.75 1.36 -19.08
N ASP A 31 13.29 1.59 -20.28
CA ASP A 31 12.48 1.90 -21.45
C ASP A 31 11.83 0.62 -22.02
N THR A 32 10.60 0.34 -21.58
CA THR A 32 9.79 -0.79 -22.05
C THR A 32 8.38 -0.32 -22.46
N PRO A 33 7.68 -1.04 -23.35
CA PRO A 33 6.31 -0.71 -23.72
C PRO A 33 5.38 -0.57 -22.50
N ASP A 34 5.46 -1.51 -21.55
CA ASP A 34 4.63 -1.48 -20.34
C ASP A 34 4.94 -0.28 -19.45
N ASN A 35 6.23 0.08 -19.30
CA ASN A 35 6.64 1.27 -18.53
C ASN A 35 6.18 2.56 -19.21
N ARG A 36 6.20 2.63 -20.55
CA ARG A 36 5.65 3.78 -21.29
C ARG A 36 4.15 3.93 -21.10
N THR A 37 3.39 2.84 -21.20
CA THR A 37 1.94 2.84 -20.94
C THR A 37 1.64 3.27 -19.50
N PHE A 38 2.38 2.75 -18.53
CA PHE A 38 2.28 3.19 -17.14
C PHE A 38 2.60 4.68 -16.98
N LEU A 39 3.69 5.18 -17.55
CA LEU A 39 4.07 6.59 -17.43
C LEU A 39 3.03 7.51 -18.06
N MET A 40 2.38 7.12 -19.15
CA MET A 40 1.26 7.84 -19.73
C MET A 40 0.10 7.96 -18.73
N GLU A 41 -0.32 6.85 -18.12
CA GLU A 41 -1.39 6.88 -17.10
C GLU A 41 -0.99 7.70 -15.87
N TRP A 42 0.25 7.56 -15.43
CA TRP A 42 0.77 8.26 -14.26
C TRP A 42 0.88 9.76 -14.49
N ILE A 43 1.45 10.22 -15.62
CA ILE A 43 1.52 11.65 -15.96
C ILE A 43 0.12 12.26 -16.09
N LYS A 44 -0.82 11.55 -16.73
CA LYS A 44 -2.22 11.99 -16.77
C LYS A 44 -2.79 12.18 -15.37
N SER A 45 -2.52 11.25 -14.45
CA SER A 45 -2.99 11.37 -13.06
C SER A 45 -2.42 12.59 -12.33
N LEU A 46 -1.18 13.01 -12.64
CA LEU A 46 -0.59 14.24 -12.10
C LEU A 46 -1.27 15.50 -12.64
N ILE A 47 -1.62 15.49 -13.93
CA ILE A 47 -2.23 16.64 -14.63
C ILE A 47 -3.72 16.79 -14.27
N SER A 48 -4.42 15.67 -14.04
CA SER A 48 -5.85 15.63 -13.72
C SER A 48 -6.26 16.28 -12.40
N VAL A 49 -5.31 16.74 -11.59
CA VAL A 49 -5.61 17.58 -10.42
C VAL A 49 -6.28 18.89 -10.84
N TYR A 50 -5.83 19.47 -11.96
CA TYR A 50 -6.35 20.75 -12.47
C TYR A 50 -7.07 20.60 -13.82
N ASN A 51 -6.78 19.55 -14.59
CA ASN A 51 -7.41 19.31 -15.88
C ASN A 51 -7.68 17.81 -16.12
N ASP A 52 -8.94 17.39 -15.96
CA ASP A 52 -9.38 16.01 -16.16
C ASP A 52 -9.74 15.68 -17.63
N LYS A 53 -9.62 16.65 -18.54
CA LYS A 53 -9.92 16.49 -19.97
C LYS A 53 -8.65 16.57 -20.81
N PHE A 54 -8.38 15.50 -21.54
CA PHE A 54 -7.25 15.43 -22.47
C PHE A 54 -7.76 15.40 -23.91
N ALA A 55 -7.33 16.36 -24.71
CA ALA A 55 -7.48 16.31 -26.16
C ALA A 55 -6.43 15.36 -26.78
N SER A 56 -6.61 15.02 -28.06
CA SER A 56 -5.66 14.18 -28.80
C SER A 56 -4.26 14.80 -28.83
N GLU A 57 -4.17 16.12 -28.94
CA GLU A 57 -2.93 16.88 -28.91
C GLU A 57 -2.23 16.77 -27.54
N ASP A 58 -2.99 16.73 -26.44
CA ASP A 58 -2.43 16.56 -25.10
C ASP A 58 -1.81 15.18 -24.94
N ILE A 59 -2.50 14.14 -25.42
CA ILE A 59 -1.98 12.76 -25.39
C ILE A 59 -0.72 12.63 -26.24
N ALA A 60 -0.69 13.23 -27.43
CA ALA A 60 0.51 13.26 -28.27
C ALA A 60 1.67 13.97 -27.54
N ARG A 61 1.40 15.10 -26.89
CA ARG A 61 2.39 15.87 -26.13
C ARG A 61 2.96 15.10 -24.93
N ILE A 62 2.11 14.38 -24.19
CA ILE A 62 2.56 13.51 -23.09
C ILE A 62 3.44 12.38 -23.63
N ASN A 63 3.08 11.78 -24.77
CA ASN A 63 3.91 10.77 -25.43
C ASN A 63 5.28 11.34 -25.84
N ASP A 64 5.32 12.53 -26.43
CA ASP A 64 6.58 13.22 -26.77
C ASP A 64 7.43 13.49 -25.53
N ALA A 65 6.81 13.81 -24.39
CA ALA A 65 7.51 14.01 -23.13
C ALA A 65 8.10 12.71 -22.55
N ILE A 66 7.37 11.60 -22.66
CA ILE A 66 7.88 10.27 -22.28
C ILE A 66 9.05 9.87 -23.17
N GLU A 67 8.92 10.06 -24.49
CA GLU A 67 9.99 9.81 -25.46
C GLU A 67 11.23 10.68 -25.17
N GLY A 68 11.01 11.97 -24.90
CA GLY A 68 12.05 12.91 -24.50
C GLY A 68 12.77 12.47 -23.23
N ASN A 69 12.03 12.01 -22.21
CA ASN A 69 12.61 11.49 -20.98
C ASN A 69 13.54 10.30 -21.22
N PHE A 70 13.13 9.33 -22.05
CA PHE A 70 13.98 8.16 -22.33
C PHE A 70 15.22 8.48 -23.17
N LYS A 71 15.22 9.60 -23.93
CA LYS A 71 16.42 10.12 -24.61
C LYS A 71 17.43 10.78 -23.66
N LEU A 72 17.01 11.16 -22.45
CA LEU A 72 17.93 11.66 -21.44
C LEU A 72 18.75 10.52 -20.83
N GLU A 73 19.98 10.83 -20.43
CA GLU A 73 20.75 10.02 -19.49
C GLU A 73 19.92 9.76 -18.23
N LYS A 74 20.05 8.56 -17.66
CA LYS A 74 19.20 8.11 -16.54
C LYS A 74 19.24 9.10 -15.38
N GLU A 75 20.41 9.65 -15.05
CA GLU A 75 20.63 10.62 -13.98
C GLU A 75 19.92 11.98 -14.20
N LYS A 76 19.51 12.27 -15.44
CA LYS A 76 18.78 13.49 -15.83
C LYS A 76 17.27 13.27 -15.91
N ARG A 77 16.77 12.05 -15.68
CA ARG A 77 15.34 11.71 -15.72
C ARG A 77 14.68 12.02 -14.38
N PHE A 78 14.35 13.27 -14.15
CA PHE A 78 13.58 13.72 -12.99
C PHE A 78 12.49 14.70 -13.44
N LEU A 79 11.44 14.85 -12.63
CA LEU A 79 10.17 15.39 -13.13
C LEU A 79 10.30 16.79 -13.73
N ARG A 80 11.03 17.71 -13.09
CA ARG A 80 11.22 19.07 -13.64
C ARG A 80 11.92 19.09 -15.01
N ASN A 81 12.71 18.07 -15.35
CA ASN A 81 13.36 17.97 -16.67
C ASN A 81 12.42 17.40 -17.74
N LEU A 82 11.35 16.72 -17.35
CA LEU A 82 10.30 16.27 -18.26
C LEU A 82 9.39 17.45 -18.67
N VAL A 83 9.17 18.42 -17.78
CA VAL A 83 8.23 19.53 -17.96
C VAL A 83 8.43 20.33 -19.25
N PRO A 84 9.66 20.69 -19.68
CA PRO A 84 9.86 21.41 -20.94
C PRO A 84 9.31 20.68 -22.17
N PHE A 85 9.26 19.35 -22.16
CA PHE A 85 8.66 18.58 -23.26
C PHE A 85 7.13 18.69 -23.31
N LEU A 86 6.49 19.04 -22.19
CA LEU A 86 5.05 19.30 -22.12
C LEU A 86 4.64 20.67 -22.70
N GLY A 87 5.62 21.53 -23.00
CA GLY A 87 5.41 22.87 -23.57
C GLY A 87 5.72 23.99 -22.59
N LEU A 88 5.29 25.21 -22.94
CA LEU A 88 5.49 26.38 -22.09
C LEU A 88 4.49 26.36 -20.93
N ALA A 89 4.97 26.63 -19.72
CA ALA A 89 4.13 26.75 -18.55
C ALA A 89 3.25 28.01 -18.63
N GLY A 90 1.97 27.83 -18.36
CA GLY A 90 0.97 28.88 -18.33
C GLY A 90 -0.38 28.36 -17.82
N PRO A 91 -1.37 29.25 -17.64
CA PRO A 91 -2.74 28.85 -17.33
C PRO A 91 -3.26 27.84 -18.36
N ASP A 92 -3.95 26.80 -17.90
CA ASP A 92 -4.59 25.77 -18.73
C ASP A 92 -3.63 24.99 -19.67
N THR A 93 -2.33 25.00 -19.37
CA THR A 93 -1.31 24.20 -20.09
C THR A 93 -0.95 22.93 -19.33
N LEU A 94 -0.48 21.89 -20.03
CA LEU A 94 0.02 20.66 -19.38
C LEU A 94 1.20 20.95 -18.44
N ALA A 95 2.15 21.78 -18.87
CA ALA A 95 3.30 22.21 -18.06
C ALA A 95 2.87 23.02 -16.82
N GLY A 96 1.82 23.84 -16.93
CA GLY A 96 1.22 24.53 -15.79
C GLY A 96 0.52 23.57 -14.82
N ALA A 97 -0.25 22.62 -15.34
CA ALA A 97 -1.01 21.67 -14.54
C ALA A 97 -0.12 20.73 -13.70
N ILE A 98 1.09 20.42 -14.16
CA ILE A 98 2.03 19.56 -13.42
C ILE A 98 2.88 20.34 -12.40
N SER A 99 2.79 21.67 -12.37
CA SER A 99 3.69 22.55 -11.58
C SER A 99 3.75 22.24 -10.09
N MET A 100 2.66 21.72 -9.51
CA MET A 100 2.62 21.35 -8.09
C MET A 100 3.55 20.18 -7.72
N TRP A 101 3.98 19.40 -8.70
CA TRP A 101 4.72 18.15 -8.50
C TRP A 101 6.23 18.28 -8.67
N HIS A 102 6.76 19.46 -8.99
CA HIS A 102 8.20 19.67 -9.19
C HIS A 102 8.69 21.01 -8.65
N ASP A 103 10.01 21.19 -8.60
CA ASP A 103 10.66 22.40 -8.08
C ASP A 103 10.15 22.82 -6.69
N ASN A 104 9.41 23.93 -6.62
CA ASN A 104 8.86 24.52 -5.40
C ASN A 104 7.36 24.18 -5.22
N GLY A 105 6.82 23.27 -6.02
CA GLY A 105 5.45 22.80 -5.93
C GLY A 105 5.16 22.15 -4.58
N SER A 106 3.90 22.24 -4.14
CA SER A 106 3.47 21.77 -2.82
C SER A 106 3.65 20.26 -2.59
N HIS A 107 3.81 19.49 -3.67
CA HIS A 107 3.98 18.03 -3.68
C HIS A 107 5.28 17.59 -4.37
N ALA A 108 6.21 18.52 -4.62
CA ALA A 108 7.45 18.25 -5.35
C ALA A 108 8.31 17.15 -4.70
N ALA A 109 8.24 17.03 -3.37
CA ALA A 109 8.99 16.06 -2.59
C ALA A 109 8.64 14.59 -2.92
N ILE A 110 7.48 14.32 -3.53
CA ILE A 110 7.01 12.97 -3.81
C ILE A 110 7.73 12.37 -5.03
N PHE A 111 7.83 13.10 -6.15
CA PHE A 111 8.27 12.50 -7.42
C PHE A 111 9.44 13.20 -8.11
N ASP A 112 9.74 14.45 -7.76
CA ASP A 112 10.84 15.20 -8.37
C ASP A 112 12.19 14.89 -7.69
N ASN A 113 12.49 13.60 -7.60
CA ASN A 113 13.68 13.05 -6.96
C ASN A 113 14.73 12.64 -8.01
N LYS A 114 16.02 12.75 -7.71
CA LYS A 114 17.09 12.36 -8.66
C LYS A 114 17.16 10.85 -8.90
N GLU A 115 16.93 10.08 -7.85
CA GLU A 115 17.01 8.62 -7.85
C GLU A 115 15.67 8.05 -7.41
N ASP A 116 15.33 6.87 -7.91
CA ASP A 116 14.26 6.05 -7.38
C ASP A 116 14.85 5.05 -6.38
N LEU A 117 14.56 5.24 -5.09
CA LEU A 117 15.07 4.37 -4.04
C LEU A 117 14.14 3.22 -3.67
N LEU A 118 12.93 3.18 -4.23
CA LEU A 118 12.08 2.02 -4.08
C LEU A 118 12.71 0.88 -4.88
N ASP A 119 13.12 -0.19 -4.21
CA ASP A 119 13.77 -1.35 -4.84
C ASP A 119 13.35 -2.62 -4.11
N PHE A 120 12.48 -3.39 -4.77
CA PHE A 120 11.92 -4.62 -4.23
C PHE A 120 12.93 -5.78 -4.16
N SER A 121 14.13 -5.63 -4.76
CA SER A 121 15.19 -6.65 -4.68
C SER A 121 15.98 -6.62 -3.36
N LYS A 122 15.91 -5.50 -2.62
CA LYS A 122 16.75 -5.28 -1.42
C LYS A 122 16.30 -6.05 -0.18
N ALA A 123 15.05 -6.50 -0.14
CA ALA A 123 14.47 -7.21 1.00
C ALA A 123 13.37 -8.16 0.54
N ARG A 124 12.89 -9.02 1.45
CA ARG A 124 11.71 -9.88 1.20
C ARG A 124 10.41 -9.29 1.75
N VAL A 125 10.51 -8.29 2.60
CA VAL A 125 9.39 -7.71 3.34
C VAL A 125 9.47 -6.20 3.23
N PHE A 126 8.37 -5.59 2.83
CA PHE A 126 8.24 -4.15 2.66
C PHE A 126 6.99 -3.68 3.38
N GLY A 127 7.06 -2.52 4.02
CA GLY A 127 5.89 -1.84 4.54
C GLY A 127 5.88 -0.37 4.17
N PHE A 128 4.69 0.11 3.80
CA PHE A 128 4.44 1.48 3.40
C PHE A 128 3.46 2.11 4.40
N GLU A 129 3.93 3.09 5.16
CA GLU A 129 3.05 3.88 6.03
C GLU A 129 2.37 4.96 5.20
N MET A 130 1.05 4.85 5.04
CA MET A 130 0.26 5.73 4.18
C MET A 130 -0.70 6.63 4.96
N ALA A 131 -0.65 6.66 6.29
CA ALA A 131 -1.62 7.38 7.12
C ALA A 131 -1.72 8.89 6.76
N SER A 132 -0.59 9.53 6.45
CA SER A 132 -0.55 10.92 5.98
C SER A 132 -1.02 11.06 4.53
N LEU A 133 -0.63 10.13 3.66
CA LEU A 133 -1.05 10.08 2.26
C LEU A 133 -2.58 9.93 2.13
N LEU A 134 -3.21 9.11 2.97
CA LEU A 134 -4.66 8.91 2.96
C LEU A 134 -5.46 10.17 3.25
N LYS A 135 -4.85 11.18 3.89
CA LYS A 135 -5.47 12.49 4.15
C LYS A 135 -5.27 13.47 3.00
N ASP A 136 -4.52 13.09 1.98
CA ASP A 136 -4.19 13.89 0.81
C ASP A 136 -4.72 13.22 -0.46
N PRO A 137 -5.98 13.48 -0.84
CA PRO A 137 -6.62 12.83 -1.98
C PRO A 137 -5.93 13.17 -3.31
N VAL A 138 -5.18 14.28 -3.37
CA VAL A 138 -4.45 14.71 -4.56
C VAL A 138 -3.21 13.83 -4.76
N ALA A 139 -2.41 13.65 -3.71
CA ALA A 139 -1.23 12.79 -3.70
C ALA A 139 -1.57 11.30 -3.83
N LEU A 140 -2.69 10.88 -3.24
CA LEU A 140 -3.05 9.49 -3.08
C LEU A 140 -2.99 8.72 -4.41
N GLY A 141 -3.61 9.29 -5.44
CA GLY A 141 -3.79 8.57 -6.68
C GLY A 141 -2.49 8.26 -7.44
N PRO A 142 -1.70 9.29 -7.80
CA PRO A 142 -0.43 9.09 -8.48
C PRO A 142 0.54 8.18 -7.71
N VAL A 143 0.53 8.23 -6.37
CA VAL A 143 1.36 7.35 -5.53
C VAL A 143 0.93 5.89 -5.64
N LEU A 144 -0.37 5.59 -5.55
CA LEU A 144 -0.85 4.21 -5.69
C LEU A 144 -0.59 3.64 -7.08
N ILE A 145 -0.81 4.44 -8.13
CA ILE A 145 -0.51 4.04 -9.52
C ILE A 145 0.95 3.60 -9.62
N TYR A 146 1.87 4.40 -9.08
CA TYR A 146 3.29 4.09 -9.07
C TYR A 146 3.63 2.86 -8.22
N LEU A 147 3.16 2.76 -6.97
CA LEU A 147 3.44 1.62 -6.09
C LEU A 147 2.95 0.31 -6.69
N PHE A 148 1.74 0.28 -7.24
CA PHE A 148 1.18 -0.92 -7.87
C PHE A 148 1.95 -1.33 -9.12
N HIS A 149 2.41 -0.38 -9.92
CA HIS A 149 3.27 -0.69 -11.05
C HIS A 149 4.59 -1.32 -10.60
N ARG A 150 5.25 -0.73 -9.60
CA ARG A 150 6.51 -1.26 -9.05
C ARG A 150 6.35 -2.63 -8.40
N ILE A 151 5.25 -2.86 -7.67
CA ILE A 151 4.91 -4.18 -7.14
C ILE A 151 4.71 -5.16 -8.29
N SER A 152 3.93 -4.80 -9.31
CA SER A 152 3.62 -5.70 -10.43
C SER A 152 4.88 -6.12 -11.19
N ILE A 153 5.81 -5.19 -11.44
CA ILE A 153 7.13 -5.51 -12.04
C ILE A 153 7.93 -6.48 -11.17
N SER A 154 7.83 -6.37 -9.84
CA SER A 154 8.59 -7.21 -8.92
C SER A 154 8.09 -8.66 -8.82
N LEU A 155 6.89 -8.95 -9.34
CA LEU A 155 6.30 -10.28 -9.27
C LEU A 155 6.78 -11.15 -10.43
N ASP A 156 7.70 -12.07 -10.11
CA ASP A 156 8.32 -13.01 -11.05
C ASP A 156 7.66 -14.41 -11.05
N GLY A 157 6.54 -14.57 -10.36
CA GLY A 157 5.86 -15.85 -10.13
C GLY A 157 6.23 -16.52 -8.80
N THR A 158 7.15 -15.96 -8.03
CA THR A 158 7.39 -16.36 -6.63
C THR A 158 6.14 -16.08 -5.78
N PRO A 159 5.68 -17.03 -4.92
CA PRO A 159 4.55 -16.82 -4.04
C PRO A 159 4.68 -15.53 -3.23
N SER A 160 3.73 -14.62 -3.41
CA SER A 160 3.80 -13.27 -2.84
C SER A 160 2.52 -12.90 -2.11
N ILE A 161 2.68 -12.23 -0.96
CA ILE A 161 1.57 -11.77 -0.12
C ILE A 161 1.56 -10.25 -0.14
N ILE A 162 0.43 -9.66 -0.51
CA ILE A 162 0.22 -8.22 -0.44
C ILE A 162 -0.86 -7.96 0.59
N VAL A 163 -0.52 -7.20 1.64
CA VAL A 163 -1.45 -6.90 2.73
C VAL A 163 -1.89 -5.44 2.62
N LEU A 164 -3.20 -5.24 2.52
CA LEU A 164 -3.85 -3.94 2.54
C LEU A 164 -4.61 -3.80 3.86
N ASP A 165 -3.98 -3.13 4.82
CA ASP A 165 -4.52 -2.91 6.17
C ASP A 165 -5.23 -1.55 6.24
N GLU A 166 -6.50 -1.54 6.63
CA GLU A 166 -7.38 -0.36 6.68
C GLU A 166 -7.40 0.47 5.39
N ALA A 167 -7.28 -0.23 4.26
CA ALA A 167 -7.18 0.37 2.94
C ALA A 167 -8.54 0.79 2.35
N TRP A 168 -9.63 0.86 3.12
CA TRP A 168 -10.96 1.22 2.59
C TRP A 168 -10.99 2.61 1.97
N ALA A 169 -10.23 3.56 2.52
CA ALA A 169 -10.06 4.86 1.89
C ALA A 169 -9.45 4.78 0.47
N LEU A 170 -8.63 3.75 0.17
CA LEU A 170 -8.14 3.47 -1.18
C LEU A 170 -9.26 2.90 -2.06
N ILE A 171 -10.05 2.01 -1.47
CA ILE A 171 -11.09 1.23 -2.15
C ILE A 171 -12.30 2.10 -2.50
N ASP A 172 -12.63 3.07 -1.66
CA ASP A 172 -13.77 3.99 -1.85
C ASP A 172 -13.45 5.14 -2.83
N ASN A 173 -12.18 5.29 -3.23
CA ASN A 173 -11.84 6.29 -4.23
C ASN A 173 -12.37 5.85 -5.61
N PRO A 174 -13.25 6.64 -6.25
CA PRO A 174 -13.93 6.25 -7.48
C PRO A 174 -12.99 6.03 -8.67
N VAL A 175 -11.81 6.66 -8.64
CA VAL A 175 -10.77 6.48 -9.67
C VAL A 175 -10.01 5.16 -9.45
N PHE A 176 -9.86 4.72 -8.19
CA PHE A 176 -9.05 3.56 -7.83
C PHE A 176 -9.83 2.26 -7.70
N ALA A 177 -11.09 2.31 -7.27
CA ALA A 177 -11.96 1.14 -7.16
C ALA A 177 -11.92 0.24 -8.42
N PRO A 178 -12.09 0.78 -9.65
CA PRO A 178 -12.02 -0.02 -10.86
C PRO A 178 -10.63 -0.65 -11.08
N LYS A 179 -9.57 0.11 -10.79
CA LYS A 179 -8.17 -0.34 -10.95
C LYS A 179 -7.83 -1.49 -9.99
N ILE A 180 -8.32 -1.46 -8.75
CA ILE A 180 -8.12 -2.55 -7.78
C ILE A 180 -8.71 -3.86 -8.31
N LYS A 181 -9.90 -3.81 -8.92
CA LYS A 181 -10.55 -5.01 -9.47
C LYS A 181 -9.71 -5.68 -10.55
N ASP A 182 -9.15 -4.91 -11.47
CA ASP A 182 -8.30 -5.47 -12.52
C ASP A 182 -6.94 -5.91 -12.00
N TRP A 183 -6.40 -5.18 -11.02
CA TRP A 183 -5.18 -5.57 -10.33
C TRP A 183 -5.31 -6.92 -9.62
N LEU A 184 -6.40 -7.18 -8.90
CA LEU A 184 -6.66 -8.47 -8.25
C LEU A 184 -6.64 -9.64 -9.24
N LYS A 185 -7.14 -9.45 -10.48
CA LYS A 185 -7.08 -10.46 -11.54
C LYS A 185 -5.65 -10.70 -12.02
N VAL A 186 -4.86 -9.62 -12.17
CA VAL A 186 -3.46 -9.70 -12.63
C VAL A 186 -2.59 -10.38 -11.57
N LEU A 187 -2.68 -9.96 -10.31
CA LEU A 187 -1.91 -10.53 -9.21
C LEU A 187 -2.10 -12.04 -9.08
N ARG A 188 -3.34 -12.52 -9.22
CA ARG A 188 -3.64 -13.95 -9.20
C ARG A 188 -2.89 -14.73 -10.27
N LYS A 189 -2.68 -14.15 -11.47
CA LYS A 189 -1.91 -14.78 -12.55
C LYS A 189 -0.41 -14.81 -12.24
N LEU A 190 0.07 -13.90 -11.39
CA LEU A 190 1.47 -13.74 -11.00
C LEU A 190 1.81 -14.47 -9.69
N ASN A 191 0.99 -15.45 -9.27
CA ASN A 191 1.17 -16.21 -8.03
C ASN A 191 1.21 -15.33 -6.76
N ALA A 192 0.47 -14.21 -6.79
CA ALA A 192 0.28 -13.33 -5.66
C ALA A 192 -1.17 -13.39 -5.16
N PHE A 193 -1.36 -13.23 -3.85
CA PHE A 193 -2.68 -13.01 -3.27
C PHE A 193 -2.68 -11.77 -2.39
N VAL A 194 -3.87 -11.18 -2.26
CA VAL A 194 -4.11 -9.97 -1.48
C VAL A 194 -4.87 -10.33 -0.22
N ILE A 195 -4.42 -9.80 0.92
CA ILE A 195 -5.13 -9.82 2.18
C ILE A 195 -5.69 -8.42 2.41
N PHE A 196 -7.01 -8.33 2.51
CA PHE A 196 -7.68 -7.13 3.02
C PHE A 196 -7.90 -7.32 4.52
N ALA A 197 -7.32 -6.43 5.33
CA ALA A 197 -7.48 -6.44 6.78
C ALA A 197 -8.24 -5.18 7.21
N THR A 198 -9.27 -5.38 8.04
CA THR A 198 -10.14 -4.31 8.54
C THR A 198 -10.62 -4.59 9.94
N GLN A 199 -10.73 -3.54 10.74
CA GLN A 199 -11.40 -3.53 12.04
C GLN A 199 -12.87 -3.10 11.90
N SER A 200 -13.23 -2.45 10.80
CA SER A 200 -14.58 -1.97 10.49
C SER A 200 -15.19 -2.79 9.36
N VAL A 201 -16.11 -3.69 9.70
CA VAL A 201 -16.85 -4.48 8.71
C VAL A 201 -17.94 -3.63 8.05
N GLU A 202 -18.42 -2.61 8.75
CA GLU A 202 -19.35 -1.63 8.23
C GLU A 202 -18.74 -0.81 7.09
N ASP A 203 -17.49 -0.34 7.22
CA ASP A 203 -16.82 0.41 6.15
C ASP A 203 -16.55 -0.49 4.94
N ALA A 204 -16.14 -1.74 5.20
CA ALA A 204 -16.01 -2.77 4.17
C ALA A 204 -17.30 -2.95 3.36
N SER A 205 -18.44 -3.01 4.06
CA SER A 205 -19.75 -3.26 3.46
C SER A 205 -20.27 -2.10 2.61
N LYS A 206 -19.94 -0.85 2.98
CA LYS A 206 -20.39 0.36 2.27
C LYS A 206 -19.55 0.67 1.03
N SER A 207 -18.45 -0.04 0.85
CA SER A 207 -17.51 0.25 -0.22
C SER A 207 -18.10 0.02 -1.60
N ALA A 208 -17.73 0.87 -2.55
CA ALA A 208 -18.21 0.81 -3.94
C ALA A 208 -17.90 -0.52 -4.65
N ILE A 209 -16.89 -1.27 -4.19
CA ILE A 209 -16.54 -2.58 -4.73
C ILE A 209 -16.74 -3.73 -3.73
N SER A 210 -17.50 -3.51 -2.65
CA SER A 210 -17.79 -4.51 -1.60
C SER A 210 -18.22 -5.86 -2.18
N ASP A 211 -19.23 -5.87 -3.06
CA ASP A 211 -19.72 -7.09 -3.72
C ASP A 211 -18.63 -7.82 -4.49
N THR A 212 -17.78 -7.08 -5.20
CA THR A 212 -16.66 -7.67 -5.96
C THR A 212 -15.64 -8.26 -5.00
N LEU A 213 -15.29 -7.57 -3.91
CA LEU A 213 -14.34 -8.07 -2.93
C LEU A 213 -14.86 -9.34 -2.27
N VAL A 214 -16.12 -9.36 -1.83
CA VAL A 214 -16.73 -10.56 -1.23
C VAL A 214 -16.72 -11.73 -2.23
N GLN A 215 -17.14 -11.51 -3.48
CA GLN A 215 -17.18 -12.57 -4.49
C GLN A 215 -15.80 -13.09 -4.92
N GLN A 216 -14.78 -12.23 -4.94
CA GLN A 216 -13.42 -12.61 -5.33
C GLN A 216 -12.60 -13.16 -4.16
N THR A 217 -13.05 -12.97 -2.92
CA THR A 217 -12.36 -13.45 -1.73
C THR A 217 -12.62 -14.94 -1.53
N ALA A 218 -11.60 -15.75 -1.83
CA ALA A 218 -11.69 -17.20 -1.67
C ALA A 218 -11.71 -17.66 -0.20
N THR A 219 -11.05 -16.89 0.68
CA THR A 219 -10.93 -17.22 2.12
C THR A 219 -11.27 -15.99 2.94
N GLN A 220 -12.25 -16.13 3.83
CA GLN A 220 -12.64 -15.08 4.77
C GLN A 220 -12.26 -15.53 6.19
N ILE A 221 -11.64 -14.65 6.96
CA ILE A 221 -11.25 -14.89 8.34
C ILE A 221 -11.99 -13.88 9.21
N PHE A 222 -12.84 -14.36 10.13
CA PHE A 222 -13.58 -13.52 11.05
C PHE A 222 -13.10 -13.75 12.48
N LEU A 223 -12.58 -12.69 13.09
CA LEU A 223 -12.28 -12.64 14.51
C LEU A 223 -13.56 -12.40 15.32
N PRO A 224 -13.61 -12.79 16.60
CA PRO A 224 -14.76 -12.52 17.45
C PRO A 224 -15.07 -11.02 17.52
N ASN A 225 -16.35 -10.66 17.35
CA ASN A 225 -16.81 -9.28 17.41
C ASN A 225 -18.16 -9.21 18.13
N LEU A 226 -18.13 -8.82 19.40
CA LEU A 226 -19.33 -8.67 20.24
C LEU A 226 -20.32 -7.61 19.71
N LYS A 227 -19.85 -6.70 18.85
CA LYS A 227 -20.64 -5.65 18.21
C LYS A 227 -21.14 -6.05 16.81
N ALA A 228 -20.96 -7.30 16.40
CA ALA A 228 -21.38 -7.76 15.06
C ALA A 228 -22.86 -7.45 14.80
N THR A 229 -23.09 -6.85 13.62
CA THR A 229 -24.38 -6.43 13.09
C THR A 229 -24.88 -7.42 12.02
N SER A 230 -26.08 -7.21 11.48
CA SER A 230 -26.64 -8.10 10.46
C SER A 230 -25.82 -8.13 9.16
N VAL A 231 -25.00 -7.10 8.91
CA VAL A 231 -24.07 -6.99 7.77
C VAL A 231 -23.21 -8.24 7.58
N TYR A 232 -22.81 -8.88 8.68
CA TYR A 232 -22.05 -10.14 8.65
C TYR A 232 -22.79 -11.25 7.90
N ARG A 233 -24.11 -11.34 8.04
CA ARG A 233 -24.94 -12.29 7.29
C ARG A 233 -25.28 -11.76 5.91
N ASP A 234 -25.71 -10.50 5.86
CA ASP A 234 -26.34 -9.90 4.68
C ASP A 234 -25.33 -9.66 3.55
N VAL A 235 -24.11 -9.22 3.89
CA VAL A 235 -23.06 -8.86 2.92
C VAL A 235 -22.00 -9.95 2.82
N PHE A 236 -21.57 -10.51 3.95
CA PHE A 236 -20.50 -11.51 3.98
C PHE A 236 -20.99 -12.96 3.90
N MET A 237 -22.29 -13.16 3.69
CA MET A 237 -22.92 -14.46 3.44
C MET A 237 -22.66 -15.48 4.56
N LEU A 238 -22.61 -14.99 5.81
CA LEU A 238 -22.52 -15.86 6.97
C LEU A 238 -23.88 -16.48 7.30
N THR A 239 -23.87 -17.75 7.70
CA THR A 239 -25.05 -18.42 8.25
C THR A 239 -25.37 -17.87 9.64
N GLU A 240 -26.58 -18.12 10.12
CA GLU A 240 -26.97 -17.71 11.47
C GLU A 240 -26.06 -18.28 12.55
N ARG A 241 -25.63 -19.54 12.37
CA ARG A 241 -24.72 -20.20 13.32
C ARG A 241 -23.33 -19.56 13.31
N GLU A 242 -22.80 -19.25 12.12
CA GLU A 242 -21.50 -18.59 11.97
C GLU A 242 -21.53 -17.18 12.59
N TYR A 243 -22.61 -16.42 12.35
CA TYR A 243 -22.81 -15.10 12.94
C TYR A 243 -22.91 -15.13 14.47
N ILE A 244 -23.71 -16.05 15.03
CA ILE A 244 -23.81 -16.24 16.49
C ILE A 244 -22.45 -16.58 17.08
N LEU A 245 -21.66 -17.44 16.42
CA LEU A 245 -20.32 -17.79 16.88
C LEU A 245 -19.41 -16.57 16.94
N ILE A 246 -19.35 -15.76 15.90
CA ILE A 246 -18.54 -14.53 15.88
C ILE A 246 -19.00 -13.55 16.97
N LYS A 247 -20.31 -13.42 17.17
CA LYS A 247 -20.88 -12.44 18.10
C LYS A 247 -20.73 -12.80 19.58
N HIS A 248 -20.70 -14.08 19.91
CA HIS A 248 -20.73 -14.54 21.30
C HIS A 248 -19.43 -15.21 21.76
N THR A 249 -18.49 -15.50 20.85
CA THR A 249 -17.17 -16.00 21.24
C THR A 249 -16.41 -14.93 22.00
N ASP A 250 -15.85 -15.28 23.15
CA ASP A 250 -14.97 -14.39 23.90
C ASP A 250 -13.64 -14.21 23.13
N PRO A 251 -13.26 -12.97 22.75
CA PRO A 251 -11.98 -12.69 22.08
C PRO A 251 -10.75 -13.26 22.80
N SER A 252 -10.79 -13.38 24.13
CA SER A 252 -9.68 -13.90 24.95
C SER A 252 -9.35 -15.36 24.64
N THR A 253 -10.32 -16.12 24.13
CA THR A 253 -10.18 -17.55 23.82
C THR A 253 -9.35 -17.81 22.57
N ARG A 254 -9.16 -16.77 21.73
CA ARG A 254 -8.39 -16.81 20.48
C ARG A 254 -8.97 -17.72 19.40
N PHE A 255 -10.24 -18.11 19.53
CA PHE A 255 -10.96 -18.77 18.46
C PHE A 255 -11.40 -17.76 17.38
N PHE A 256 -11.43 -18.21 16.14
CA PHE A 256 -11.86 -17.43 14.98
C PHE A 256 -12.46 -18.34 13.91
N LEU A 257 -13.28 -17.76 13.03
CA LEU A 257 -13.92 -18.48 11.94
C LEU A 257 -13.08 -18.33 10.67
N VAL A 258 -12.82 -19.44 9.98
CA VAL A 258 -12.28 -19.47 8.62
C VAL A 258 -13.35 -20.03 7.70
N LYS A 259 -13.74 -19.26 6.69
CA LYS A 259 -14.77 -19.62 5.70
C LYS A 259 -14.18 -19.66 4.30
N GLN A 260 -14.48 -20.73 3.57
CA GLN A 260 -14.11 -20.94 2.17
C GLN A 260 -15.31 -21.51 1.41
N GLY A 261 -15.98 -20.65 0.64
CA GLY A 261 -17.25 -20.99 -0.01
C GLY A 261 -18.32 -21.40 1.02
N VAL A 262 -18.82 -22.63 0.90
CA VAL A 262 -19.83 -23.20 1.82
C VAL A 262 -19.23 -23.84 3.06
N ASN A 263 -17.91 -24.03 3.11
CA ASN A 263 -17.23 -24.65 4.23
C ASN A 263 -16.79 -23.59 5.24
N ALA A 264 -16.99 -23.89 6.52
CA ALA A 264 -16.47 -23.05 7.59
C ALA A 264 -15.88 -23.92 8.71
N VAL A 265 -14.75 -23.50 9.24
CA VAL A 265 -14.06 -24.14 10.36
C VAL A 265 -13.79 -23.11 11.44
N VAL A 266 -13.89 -23.55 12.69
CA VAL A 266 -13.51 -22.75 13.85
C VAL A 266 -12.08 -23.16 14.20
N ALA A 267 -11.15 -22.22 14.09
CA ALA A 267 -9.75 -22.42 14.40
C ALA A 267 -9.39 -21.64 15.67
N ARG A 268 -8.31 -22.04 16.35
CA ARG A 268 -7.74 -21.31 17.48
C ARG A 268 -6.31 -20.96 17.17
N ILE A 269 -5.90 -19.72 17.42
CA ILE A 269 -4.48 -19.36 17.33
C ILE A 269 -3.80 -19.73 18.66
N ASP A 270 -2.88 -20.69 18.57
CA ASP A 270 -1.99 -21.02 19.67
C ASP A 270 -0.76 -20.13 19.62
N LEU A 271 -0.55 -19.36 20.70
CA LEU A 271 0.63 -18.51 20.87
C LEU A 271 1.49 -18.96 22.05
N LYS A 272 1.28 -20.20 22.51
CA LYS A 272 2.14 -20.80 23.52
C LYS A 272 3.59 -20.75 23.03
N ASP A 273 4.49 -20.40 23.92
CA ASP A 273 5.94 -20.29 23.66
C ASP A 273 6.33 -19.17 22.66
N LEU A 274 5.41 -18.25 22.32
CA LEU A 274 5.66 -17.10 21.45
C LEU A 274 5.66 -15.76 22.19
N ASP A 275 5.83 -15.73 23.52
CA ASP A 275 5.78 -14.51 24.34
C ASP A 275 6.74 -13.41 23.83
N ASP A 276 7.95 -13.81 23.44
CA ASP A 276 8.97 -12.94 22.86
C ASP A 276 8.47 -12.29 21.55
N VAL A 277 7.83 -13.07 20.68
CA VAL A 277 7.25 -12.60 19.41
C VAL A 277 6.03 -11.72 19.65
N VAL A 278 5.17 -12.08 20.60
CA VAL A 278 3.98 -11.31 20.97
C VAL A 278 4.37 -9.91 21.44
N ASN A 279 5.47 -9.77 22.18
CA ASN A 279 5.95 -8.46 22.60
C ASN A 279 6.35 -7.55 21.43
N VAL A 280 7.00 -8.12 20.39
CA VAL A 280 7.32 -7.39 19.15
C VAL A 280 6.05 -7.02 18.38
N LEU A 281 5.07 -7.92 18.34
CA LEU A 281 3.80 -7.71 17.63
C LEU A 281 2.87 -6.69 18.34
N SER A 282 2.85 -6.69 19.68
CA SER A 282 1.87 -5.95 20.48
C SER A 282 1.99 -4.44 20.39
N GLY A 283 3.16 -3.91 20.00
CA GLY A 283 3.40 -2.48 19.82
C GLY A 283 3.00 -1.58 21.01
N ARG A 284 2.97 -2.12 22.23
CA ARG A 284 2.64 -1.37 23.46
C ARG A 284 3.59 -0.18 23.63
N ALA A 285 3.09 0.94 24.14
CA ALA A 285 3.87 2.19 24.25
C ALA A 285 5.20 1.99 25.00
N GLU A 286 5.18 1.25 26.10
CA GLU A 286 6.37 0.89 26.89
C GLU A 286 7.35 0.04 26.09
N SER A 287 6.88 -1.01 25.40
CA SER A 287 7.70 -1.85 24.53
C SER A 287 8.32 -1.06 23.38
N VAL A 288 7.60 -0.08 22.83
CA VAL A 288 8.08 0.82 21.78
C VAL A 288 9.18 1.75 22.30
N LEU A 289 9.03 2.30 23.50
CA LEU A 289 10.04 3.14 24.12
C LEU A 289 11.31 2.35 24.42
N LEU A 290 11.16 1.18 25.07
CA LEU A 290 12.26 0.27 25.34
C LEU A 290 13.03 -0.09 24.06
N LEU A 291 12.30 -0.44 22.99
CA LEU A 291 12.90 -0.77 21.72
C LEU A 291 13.65 0.43 21.10
N ARG A 292 13.10 1.64 21.19
CA ARG A 292 13.80 2.85 20.69
C ARG A 292 15.13 3.07 21.40
N ASP A 293 15.19 2.85 22.71
CA ASP A 293 16.43 3.04 23.45
C ASP A 293 17.45 1.95 23.13
N ILE A 294 17.02 0.69 22.96
CA ILE A 294 17.90 -0.38 22.48
C ILE A 294 18.46 -0.05 21.09
N LEU A 295 17.62 0.43 20.16
CA LEU A 295 18.06 0.76 18.80
C LEU A 295 19.11 1.89 18.78
N LYS A 296 19.07 2.83 19.74
CA LYS A 296 20.11 3.85 19.89
C LYS A 296 21.43 3.26 20.38
N GLU A 297 21.39 2.23 21.23
CA GLU A 297 22.57 1.57 21.80
C GLU A 297 23.26 0.64 20.79
N VAL A 298 22.49 -0.18 20.07
CA VAL A 298 23.05 -1.30 19.28
C VAL A 298 22.76 -1.23 17.78
N GLY A 299 22.04 -0.21 17.33
CA GLY A 299 21.71 0.01 15.92
C GLY A 299 20.53 -0.83 15.39
N ASP A 300 20.28 -0.74 14.08
CA ASP A 300 19.05 -1.22 13.43
C ASP A 300 19.08 -2.71 13.02
N ASN A 301 20.19 -3.43 13.21
CA ASN A 301 20.30 -4.83 12.78
C ASN A 301 19.46 -5.77 13.68
N PRO A 302 18.40 -6.42 13.15
CA PRO A 302 17.52 -7.27 13.95
C PRO A 302 18.24 -8.45 14.61
N LYS A 303 19.32 -8.96 14.03
CA LYS A 303 20.13 -10.02 14.64
C LYS A 303 20.82 -9.58 15.94
N VAL A 304 20.95 -8.28 16.16
CA VAL A 304 21.61 -7.69 17.32
C VAL A 304 20.58 -7.19 18.33
N TRP A 305 19.60 -6.39 17.91
CA TRP A 305 18.66 -5.78 18.86
C TRP A 305 17.55 -6.72 19.33
N LEU A 306 17.11 -7.72 18.54
CA LEU A 306 16.03 -8.64 18.96
C LEU A 306 16.40 -9.45 20.22
N PRO A 307 17.58 -10.09 20.31
CA PRO A 307 17.97 -10.80 21.53
C PRO A 307 18.00 -9.89 22.76
N VAL A 308 18.51 -8.66 22.63
CA VAL A 308 18.55 -7.67 23.71
C VAL A 308 17.14 -7.26 24.13
N PHE A 309 16.25 -7.04 23.16
CA PHE A 309 14.85 -6.72 23.41
C PHE A 309 14.12 -7.83 24.16
N TYR A 310 14.28 -9.10 23.75
CA TYR A 310 13.69 -10.26 24.43
C TYR A 310 14.18 -10.42 25.87
N GLN A 311 15.45 -10.10 26.14
CA GLN A 311 15.96 -10.11 27.51
C GLN A 311 15.37 -8.97 28.36
N LYS A 312 15.34 -7.75 27.83
CA LYS A 312 14.87 -6.58 28.60
C LYS A 312 13.36 -6.59 28.82
N VAL A 313 12.57 -7.07 27.86
CA VAL A 313 11.09 -7.08 27.95
C VAL A 313 10.54 -8.11 28.95
N LYS A 314 11.34 -9.12 29.34
CA LYS A 314 10.98 -10.08 30.40
C LYS A 314 11.06 -9.49 31.81
N ASN A 315 11.74 -8.35 31.95
CA ASN A 315 11.98 -7.68 33.23
C ASN A 315 11.10 -6.43 33.43
N VAL A 316 10.13 -6.21 32.54
CA VAL A 316 9.14 -5.12 32.56
C VAL A 316 7.76 -5.73 32.69
#